data_AF-A0A653KWR8-F1
#
_entry.id   AF-A0A653KWR8-F1
#
_cell.length_a   1.000
_cell.length_b   1.000
_cell.length_c   1.000
_cell.angle_alpha   90.00
_cell.angle_beta   90.00
_cell.angle_gamma   90.00
#
_symmetry.space_group_name_H-M   'P 1'
#
loop_
_entity.id
_entity.type
_entity.pdbx_description
1 polymer ?
#
loop_
_entity_poly.entity_id
_entity_poly.type
_entity_poly.pdbx_seq_one_letter_code
_entity_poly.pdbx_strand_id
1 'polypeptide(L)'
;MKYAMVKSGRYMVHSVPKKLLKQPAIPPIALYHGTSPELARIILKDGLLPMRRQYVYLSIDIDTAIQVGRRKSNKPVLLQIETDGTMKNGTIFYRGNDIVWLANHISSEFIASHVQE
;
A
#
# COMPACT_ATOMS: atom_id res chain seq x y z
N MET A 1 37.28 18.35 -9.08
CA MET A 1 38.26 18.58 -7.98
C MET A 1 37.82 19.77 -7.13
N LYS A 2 37.61 19.55 -5.83
CA LYS A 2 37.97 20.47 -4.72
C LYS A 2 37.64 19.75 -3.40
N TYR A 3 38.65 19.53 -2.56
CA TYR A 3 38.54 18.82 -1.28
C TYR A 3 38.09 19.77 -0.16
N ALA A 4 37.46 19.24 0.88
CA ALA A 4 37.26 19.92 2.16
C ALA A 4 37.45 18.94 3.33
N MET A 5 38.10 19.42 4.40
CA MET A 5 38.60 18.64 5.54
C MET A 5 38.80 19.54 6.79
N VAL A 6 38.98 19.03 8.02
CA VAL A 6 38.96 17.61 8.45
C VAL A 6 37.57 17.26 9.02
N LYS A 7 37.16 17.47 10.28
CA LYS A 7 37.83 17.35 11.60
C LYS A 7 36.78 16.83 12.60
N SER A 8 37.15 15.82 13.38
CA SER A 8 36.47 15.25 14.57
C SER A 8 35.00 15.60 14.85
N GLY A 9 34.12 14.62 14.68
CA GLY A 9 32.75 14.62 15.20
C GLY A 9 32.06 13.29 14.87
N ARG A 10 31.34 12.70 15.83
CA ARG A 10 30.55 11.48 15.56
C ARG A 10 29.48 11.83 14.50
N TYR A 11 29.62 11.29 13.29
CA TYR A 11 28.52 11.25 12.34
C TYR A 11 27.46 10.26 12.85
N MET A 12 26.62 10.72 13.79
CA MET A 12 25.28 10.16 13.93
C MET A 12 24.50 10.55 12.68
N VAL A 13 24.68 9.73 11.63
CA VAL A 13 23.86 9.79 10.43
C VAL A 13 22.45 9.44 10.88
N HIS A 14 21.64 10.48 11.09
CA HIS A 14 20.21 10.33 11.25
C HIS A 14 19.69 9.88 9.88
N SER A 15 19.70 8.57 9.66
CA SER A 15 19.07 7.94 8.49
C SER A 15 17.57 8.14 8.59
N VAL A 16 17.11 9.35 8.26
CA VAL A 16 15.73 9.59 7.87
C VAL A 16 15.45 8.56 6.77
N PRO A 17 14.50 7.64 6.93
CA PRO A 17 14.27 6.59 5.97
C PRO A 17 13.81 7.24 4.67
N LYS A 18 14.74 7.42 3.73
CA LYS A 18 14.51 8.06 2.44
C LYS A 18 13.40 7.27 1.76
N LYS A 19 12.19 7.85 1.74
CA LYS A 19 10.99 7.22 1.19
C LYS A 19 11.35 6.79 -0.23
N LEU A 20 11.24 5.49 -0.52
CA LEU A 20 11.70 4.94 -1.78
C LEU A 20 10.85 5.58 -2.88
N LEU A 21 11.47 6.49 -3.66
CA LEU A 21 10.81 7.26 -4.70
C LEU A 21 10.41 6.30 -5.84
N LYS A 22 9.25 5.68 -5.68
CA LYS A 22 8.54 4.98 -6.75
C LYS A 22 7.93 6.02 -7.68
N GLN A 23 7.92 5.74 -8.98
CA GLN A 23 7.27 6.61 -9.95
C GLN A 23 5.75 6.55 -9.75
N PRO A 24 5.06 7.69 -9.60
CA PRO A 24 3.61 7.74 -9.64
C PRO A 24 3.10 7.20 -10.97
N ALA A 25 2.02 6.44 -10.94
CA ALA A 25 1.41 5.86 -12.13
C ALA A 25 -0.10 5.75 -11.96
N ILE A 26 -0.84 5.81 -13.07
CA ILE A 26 -2.29 5.62 -13.09
C ILE A 26 -2.56 4.11 -12.95
N PRO A 27 -3.29 3.67 -11.91
CA PRO A 27 -3.64 2.27 -11.71
C PRO A 27 -4.77 1.82 -12.67
N PRO A 28 -5.01 0.50 -12.78
CA PRO A 28 -6.26 -0.04 -13.31
C PRO A 28 -7.46 0.41 -12.47
N ILE A 29 -8.66 0.46 -13.08
CA ILE A 29 -9.91 0.91 -12.46
C ILE A 29 -10.19 0.34 -11.06
N ALA A 30 -9.84 -0.92 -10.83
CA ALA A 30 -9.96 -1.61 -9.56
C ALA A 30 -8.64 -2.28 -9.18
N LEU A 31 -8.35 -2.26 -7.87
CA LEU A 31 -7.24 -2.97 -7.25
C LEU A 31 -7.75 -3.76 -6.03
N TYR A 32 -7.01 -4.77 -5.60
CA TYR A 32 -7.47 -5.71 -4.57
C TYR A 32 -6.51 -5.85 -3.40
N HIS A 33 -7.04 -6.10 -2.20
CA HIS A 33 -6.26 -6.40 -0.99
C HIS A 33 -6.86 -7.58 -0.22
N GLY A 34 -6.11 -8.68 -0.11
CA GLY A 34 -6.49 -9.82 0.73
C GLY A 34 -6.04 -9.67 2.18
N THR A 35 -6.98 -9.87 3.11
CA THR A 35 -6.69 -9.76 4.54
C THR A 35 -7.55 -10.68 5.40
N SER A 36 -7.29 -10.76 6.71
CA SER A 36 -8.13 -11.55 7.61
C SER A 36 -9.48 -10.86 7.86
N PRO A 37 -10.57 -11.60 8.19
CA PRO A 37 -11.89 -11.00 8.42
C PRO A 37 -11.90 -9.95 9.53
N GLU A 38 -11.08 -10.13 10.56
CA GLU A 38 -10.91 -9.17 11.66
C GLU A 38 -10.30 -7.84 11.17
N LEU A 39 -9.19 -7.91 10.44
CA LEU A 39 -8.55 -6.73 9.85
C LEU A 39 -9.45 -6.06 8.80
N ALA A 40 -10.24 -6.83 8.05
CA ALA A 40 -11.18 -6.29 7.07
C ALA A 40 -12.19 -5.34 7.71
N ARG A 41 -12.77 -5.68 8.88
CA ARG A 41 -13.68 -4.77 9.61
C ARG A 41 -13.01 -3.47 10.03
N ILE A 42 -11.74 -3.53 10.45
CA ILE A 42 -10.96 -2.34 10.83
C ILE A 42 -10.70 -1.47 9.59
N ILE A 43 -10.27 -2.08 8.47
CA ILE A 43 -9.97 -1.38 7.22
C ILE A 43 -11.22 -0.73 6.60
N LEU A 44 -12.37 -1.40 6.64
CA LEU A 44 -13.66 -0.85 6.17
C LEU A 44 -14.14 0.35 7.01
N LYS A 45 -13.65 0.49 8.24
CA LYS A 45 -14.00 1.60 9.14
C LYS A 45 -12.98 2.74 9.03
N ASP A 46 -11.71 2.43 9.28
CA ASP A 46 -10.64 3.40 9.49
C ASP A 46 -9.77 3.63 8.23
N GLY A 47 -10.06 2.93 7.12
CA GLY A 47 -9.29 2.99 5.87
C GLY A 47 -8.10 2.03 5.83
N LEU A 48 -7.45 1.95 4.67
CA LEU A 48 -6.26 1.11 4.46
C LEU A 48 -4.99 1.95 4.61
N LEU A 49 -4.34 1.79 5.75
CA LEU A 49 -3.11 2.49 6.11
C LEU A 49 -1.86 1.60 5.90
N PRO A 50 -0.69 2.18 5.58
CA PRO A 50 0.53 1.42 5.33
C PRO A 50 1.17 0.84 6.62
N MET A 51 0.70 1.27 7.80
CA MET A 51 1.18 0.84 9.13
C MET A 51 2.71 0.92 9.27
N ARG A 52 3.40 -0.22 9.44
CA ARG A 52 4.87 -0.30 9.57
C ARG A 52 5.61 -0.25 8.22
N ARG A 53 4.90 -0.15 7.09
CA ARG A 53 5.47 -0.07 5.73
C ARG A 53 5.45 1.39 5.23
N GLN A 54 6.20 1.68 4.17
CA GLN A 54 6.15 3.00 3.52
C GLN A 54 4.91 3.20 2.63
N TYR A 55 4.27 2.09 2.22
CA TYR A 55 3.14 2.06 1.28
C TYR A 55 2.20 0.90 1.60
N VAL A 56 0.92 1.09 1.26
CA VAL A 56 -0.08 0.03 1.13
C VAL A 56 0.27 -0.83 -0.08
N TYR A 57 0.09 -2.15 0.03
CA TYR A 57 0.31 -3.10 -1.07
C TYR A 57 -1.04 -3.61 -1.57
N LEU A 58 -1.24 -3.51 -2.88
CA LEU A 58 -2.45 -3.89 -3.61
C LEU A 58 -2.07 -4.83 -4.75
N SER A 59 -2.99 -5.72 -5.14
CA SER A 59 -2.88 -6.63 -6.28
C SER A 59 -3.76 -6.16 -7.43
N ILE A 60 -3.33 -6.42 -8.67
CA ILE A 60 -4.17 -6.21 -9.86
C ILE A 60 -5.30 -7.24 -9.98
N ASP A 61 -5.05 -8.46 -9.48
CA ASP A 61 -5.91 -9.62 -9.63
C ASP A 61 -6.41 -10.16 -8.28
N ILE A 62 -7.58 -10.78 -8.34
CA ILE A 62 -8.29 -11.34 -7.19
C ILE A 62 -7.55 -12.56 -6.63
N ASP A 63 -7.02 -13.43 -7.48
CA ASP A 63 -6.31 -14.65 -7.05
C ASP A 63 -5.05 -14.34 -6.25
N THR A 64 -4.22 -13.40 -6.70
CA THR A 64 -3.03 -12.95 -5.94
C THR A 64 -3.45 -12.29 -4.63
N ALA A 65 -4.50 -11.46 -4.63
CA ALA A 65 -5.03 -10.88 -3.40
C ALA A 65 -5.46 -11.98 -2.41
N ILE A 66 -6.25 -12.96 -2.85
CA ILE A 66 -6.68 -14.11 -2.05
C ILE A 66 -5.48 -14.92 -1.56
N GLN A 67 -4.50 -15.23 -2.41
CA GLN A 67 -3.28 -15.96 -2.01
C GLN A 67 -2.47 -15.21 -0.95
N VAL A 68 -2.34 -13.88 -1.06
CA VAL A 68 -1.71 -13.02 -0.04
C VAL A 68 -2.54 -13.02 1.25
N GLY A 69 -3.87 -13.00 1.15
CA GLY A 69 -4.79 -13.14 2.28
C GLY A 69 -4.69 -14.49 2.99
N ARG A 70 -4.56 -15.59 2.23
CA ARG A 70 -4.42 -16.97 2.75
C ARG A 70 -3.20 -17.14 3.65
N ARG A 71 -2.13 -16.35 3.44
CA ARG A 71 -0.96 -16.30 4.34
C ARG A 71 -1.25 -15.70 5.72
N LYS A 72 -2.39 -14.99 5.88
CA LYS A 72 -2.85 -14.40 7.16
C LYS A 72 -4.01 -15.17 7.78
N SER A 73 -4.87 -15.81 6.99
CA SER A 73 -6.07 -16.50 7.47
C SER A 73 -6.59 -17.53 6.47
N ASN A 74 -7.08 -18.67 6.95
CA ASN A 74 -7.67 -19.73 6.13
C ASN A 74 -8.94 -19.27 5.38
N LYS A 75 -9.63 -18.24 5.87
CA LYS A 75 -10.80 -17.60 5.23
C LYS A 75 -10.51 -16.11 5.03
N PRO A 76 -9.72 -15.72 4.01
CA PRO A 76 -9.41 -14.32 3.77
C PRO A 76 -10.65 -13.57 3.24
N VAL A 77 -10.75 -12.29 3.58
CA VAL A 77 -11.69 -11.36 2.93
C VAL A 77 -10.94 -10.63 1.82
N LEU A 78 -11.60 -10.52 0.66
CA LEU A 78 -11.16 -9.71 -0.46
C LEU A 78 -11.71 -8.29 -0.27
N LEU A 79 -10.82 -7.30 -0.26
CA LEU A 79 -11.20 -5.89 -0.34
C LEU A 79 -10.91 -5.40 -1.76
N GLN A 80 -11.91 -4.83 -2.42
CA GLN A 80 -11.79 -4.11 -3.68
C GLN A 80 -11.63 -2.62 -3.38
N ILE A 81 -10.71 -2.00 -4.11
CA ILE A 81 -10.36 -0.59 -4.04
C ILE A 81 -10.84 0.08 -5.32
N GLU A 82 -11.72 1.07 -5.19
CA GLU A 82 -12.12 1.94 -6.29
C GLU A 82 -11.02 3.01 -6.47
N THR A 83 -10.36 3.02 -7.63
CA THR A 83 -9.10 3.80 -7.79
C THR A 83 -9.28 5.22 -8.28
N ASP A 84 -10.32 5.53 -9.05
CA ASP A 84 -10.55 6.85 -9.66
C ASP A 84 -11.02 7.87 -8.62
N GLY A 85 -12.02 7.52 -7.80
CA GLY A 85 -12.44 8.30 -6.64
C GLY A 85 -11.32 8.42 -5.60
N THR A 86 -10.59 7.34 -5.34
CA THR A 86 -9.40 7.38 -4.46
C THR A 86 -8.34 8.38 -4.98
N MET A 87 -8.03 8.38 -6.28
CA MET A 87 -7.12 9.35 -6.89
C MET A 87 -7.65 10.79 -6.79
N LYS A 88 -8.95 10.99 -7.03
CA LYS A 88 -9.63 12.29 -6.89
C LYS A 88 -9.58 12.82 -5.46
N ASN A 89 -9.56 11.93 -4.46
CA ASN A 89 -9.35 12.27 -3.04
C ASN A 89 -7.85 12.48 -2.67
N GLY A 90 -6.95 12.61 -3.65
CA GLY A 90 -5.54 12.96 -3.41
C GLY A 90 -4.63 11.79 -3.04
N THR A 91 -5.10 10.53 -3.13
CA THR A 91 -4.22 9.36 -3.00
C THR A 91 -3.33 9.21 -4.23
N ILE A 92 -2.05 8.92 -3.98
CA ILE A 92 -1.06 8.71 -5.04
C ILE A 92 -0.76 7.21 -5.12
N PHE A 93 -0.98 6.65 -6.31
CA PHE A 93 -0.61 5.29 -6.66
C PHE A 93 0.76 5.25 -7.34
N TYR A 94 1.48 4.16 -7.13
CA TYR A 94 2.80 3.91 -7.69
C TYR A 94 2.91 2.46 -8.16
N ARG A 95 3.63 2.24 -9.27
CA ARG A 95 3.85 0.87 -9.78
C ARG A 95 4.84 0.12 -8.88
N GLY A 96 4.41 -1.01 -8.32
CA GLY A 96 5.24 -1.89 -7.48
C GLY A 96 6.07 -2.84 -8.33
N ASN A 97 5.36 -3.71 -9.05
CA ASN A 97 5.81 -4.54 -10.18
C ASN A 97 4.62 -4.70 -11.16
N ASP A 98 4.53 -5.78 -11.94
CA ASP A 98 3.44 -5.97 -12.91
C ASP A 98 2.09 -6.39 -12.31
N ILE A 99 2.11 -7.07 -11.16
CA ILE A 99 0.89 -7.52 -10.46
C ILE A 99 0.63 -6.79 -9.14
N VAL A 100 1.61 -6.01 -8.65
CA VAL A 100 1.58 -5.29 -7.37
C VAL A 100 1.59 -3.78 -7.60
N TRP A 101 0.60 -3.12 -7.01
CA TRP A 101 0.47 -1.68 -6.93
C TRP A 101 0.71 -1.20 -5.50
N LEU A 102 1.15 0.05 -5.38
CA LEU A 102 1.45 0.70 -4.11
C LEU A 102 0.62 1.98 -3.97
N ALA A 103 0.12 2.27 -2.77
CA ALA A 103 -0.57 3.52 -2.46
C ALA A 103 -0.04 4.14 -1.15
N ASN A 104 -0.18 5.46 -0.96
CA ASN A 104 0.15 6.10 0.31
C ASN A 104 -0.85 5.74 1.42
N HIS A 105 -2.15 5.81 1.14
CA HIS A 105 -3.28 5.41 1.98
C HIS A 105 -4.53 5.23 1.11
N ILE A 106 -5.57 4.58 1.61
CA ILE A 106 -6.90 4.54 0.96
C ILE A 106 -7.97 4.89 2.02
N SER A 107 -8.82 5.87 1.74
CA SER A 107 -9.99 6.20 2.58
C SER A 107 -11.02 5.06 2.55
N SER A 108 -11.68 4.76 3.67
CA SER A 108 -12.65 3.66 3.79
C SER A 108 -13.83 3.77 2.82
N GLU A 109 -14.21 4.98 2.42
CA GLU A 109 -15.27 5.26 1.43
C GLU A 109 -15.04 4.61 0.05
N PHE A 110 -13.78 4.30 -0.32
CA PHE A 110 -13.42 3.66 -1.58
C PHE A 110 -13.07 2.17 -1.42
N ILE A 111 -13.35 1.57 -0.25
CA ILE A 111 -13.04 0.18 0.06
C ILE A 111 -14.35 -0.62 0.20
N ALA A 112 -14.58 -1.54 -0.74
CA ALA A 112 -15.69 -2.48 -0.67
C ALA A 112 -15.17 -3.88 -0.32
N SER A 113 -15.78 -4.57 0.64
CA SER A 113 -15.53 -6.00 0.84
C SER A 113 -16.31 -6.81 -0.18
N HIS A 114 -15.62 -7.65 -0.96
CA HIS A 114 -16.24 -8.75 -1.68
C HIS A 114 -16.15 -10.01 -0.82
N VAL A 115 -17.31 -10.52 -0.43
CA VAL A 115 -17.46 -11.89 0.06
C VAL A 115 -17.76 -12.74 -1.16
N GLN A 116 -16.90 -13.70 -1.47
CA GLN A 116 -17.28 -14.78 -2.38
C GLN A 116 -18.20 -15.70 -1.57
N GLU A 117 -19.45 -15.84 -2.02
CA GLU A 117 -20.43 -16.81 -1.52
C GLU A 117 -20.01 -18.25 -1.89
#